data_AF-A0A521UQH3-F1
#
_entry.id   AF-A0A521UQH3-F1
#
_cell.length_a   1.000
_cell.length_b   1.000
_cell.length_c   1.000
_cell.angle_alpha   90.00
_cell.angle_beta   90.00
_cell.angle_gamma   90.00
#
_symmetry.space_group_name_H-M   'P 1'
#
loop_
_entity.id
_entity.type
_entity.pdbx_description
1 polymer ?
#
loop_
_entity_poly.entity_id
_entity_poly.type
_entity_poly.pdbx_seq_one_letter_code
_entity_poly.pdbx_strand_id
1 'polypeptide(L)' 'MLNLFFKSMHIIGFAAWFAGLFYLVRMLVYHVEVLEKEQPERDLLSCQLHLME' A
#
# COMPACT_ATOMS: atom_id res chain seq x y z
N MET A 1 -19.14 -24.75 -17.77
CA MET A 1 -18.12 -24.75 -16.68
C MET A 1 -17.07 -23.65 -16.85
N LEU A 2 -16.52 -23.39 -18.05
CA LEU A 2 -15.45 -22.39 -18.25
C LEU A 2 -15.85 -20.92 -17.91
N ASN A 3 -17.11 -20.53 -18.15
CA ASN A 3 -17.63 -19.19 -17.86
C ASN A 3 -17.51 -18.82 -16.36
N LEU A 4 -17.87 -19.76 -15.47
CA LEU A 4 -17.80 -19.54 -14.02
C LEU A 4 -16.36 -19.29 -13.56
N PHE A 5 -15.39 -20.01 -14.14
CA PHE A 5 -13.98 -19.85 -13.81
C PHE A 5 -13.44 -18.47 -14.21
N PHE A 6 -13.78 -18.02 -15.42
CA PHE A 6 -13.42 -16.68 -15.90
C PHE A 6 -14.04 -15.57 -15.03
N LYS A 7 -15.29 -15.75 -14.62
CA LYS A 7 -16.00 -14.80 -13.75
C LYS A 7 -15.38 -14.74 -12.36
N SER A 8 -15.00 -15.88 -11.78
CA SER A 8 -14.31 -15.95 -10.49
C SER A 8 -12.92 -15.32 -10.55
N MET A 9 -12.11 -15.62 -11.59
CA MET A 9 -10.80 -14.99 -11.77
C MET A 9 -10.91 -13.48 -11.95
N HIS A 10 -11.94 -13.00 -12.67
CA HIS A 10 -12.17 -11.57 -12.85
C HIS A 10 -12.46 -10.87 -11.50
N ILE A 11 -13.33 -11.44 -10.67
CA ILE A 11 -13.68 -10.88 -9.36
C ILE A 11 -12.46 -10.89 -8.43
N ILE A 12 -11.71 -12.00 -8.38
CA ILE A 12 -10.50 -12.12 -7.54
C ILE A 12 -9.42 -11.14 -8.02
N GLY A 13 -9.19 -11.05 -9.34
CA GLY A 13 -8.21 -10.13 -9.92
C GLY A 13 -8.58 -8.67 -9.69
N PHE A 14 -9.86 -8.32 -9.82
CA PHE A 14 -10.33 -6.98 -9.51
C PHE A 14 -10.17 -6.67 -8.02
N ALA A 15 -10.57 -7.57 -7.11
CA ALA A 15 -10.39 -7.38 -5.68
C ALA A 15 -8.91 -7.23 -5.29
N ALA A 16 -8.01 -8.07 -5.83
CA ALA A 16 -6.58 -8.00 -5.57
C ALA A 16 -5.95 -6.72 -6.11
N TRP A 17 -6.35 -6.28 -7.31
CA TRP A 17 -5.84 -5.04 -7.90
C TRP A 17 -6.27 -3.80 -7.09
N PHE A 18 -7.54 -3.75 -6.66
CA PHE A 18 -8.01 -2.67 -5.79
C PHE A 18 -7.30 -2.67 -4.44
N ALA A 19 -7.07 -3.83 -3.82
CA ALA A 19 -6.28 -3.91 -2.60
C ALA A 19 -4.85 -3.33 -2.77
N GLY A 20 -4.20 -3.63 -3.91
CA GLY A 20 -2.89 -3.05 -4.23
C GLY A 20 -2.91 -1.53 -4.42
N LEU A 21 -3.90 -1.00 -5.13
CA LEU A 21 -4.06 0.45 -5.34
C LEU A 21 -4.23 1.21 -4.01
N PHE A 22 -5.08 0.70 -3.12
CA PHE A 22 -5.28 1.33 -1.81
C PHE A 22 -4.05 1.21 -0.90
N TYR A 23 -3.32 0.10 -0.97
CA TYR A 23 -2.08 -0.09 -0.21
C TYR A 23 -0.98 0.89 -0.63
N LEU A 24 -0.77 1.04 -1.94
CA LEU A 24 0.25 1.94 -2.49
C LEU A 24 0.00 3.40 -2.12
N VAL A 25 -1.24 3.89 -2.29
CA VAL A 25 -1.59 5.27 -1.92
C VAL A 25 -1.35 5.52 -0.43
N ARG A 26 -1.71 4.56 0.43
CA ARG A 26 -1.51 4.67 1.88
C ARG A 26 -0.03 4.77 2.25
N MET A 27 0.81 3.96 1.62
CA MET A 27 2.26 3.99 1.84
C MET A 27 2.85 5.36 1.48
N LEU A 28 2.41 5.96 0.37
CA LEU A 28 2.88 7.28 -0.07
C LEU A 28 2.50 8.40 0.92
N VAL A 29 1.32 8.32 1.54
CA VAL A 29 0.90 9.30 2.56
C VAL A 29 1.82 9.23 3.78
N TYR A 30 2.18 8.04 4.27
CA TYR A 30 3.11 7.90 5.39
C TYR A 30 4.51 8.43 5.06
N HIS A 31 4.97 8.26 3.82
CA HIS A 31 6.27 8.80 3.38
C HIS A 31 6.29 10.34 3.43
N VAL A 32 5.20 10.98 2.98
CA VAL A 32 5.07 12.45 3.05
C VAL A 32 4.92 12.93 4.49
N GLU A 33 4.11 12.25 5.31
CA GLU A 33 3.89 12.62 6.71
C GLU A 33 5.19 12.57 7.55
N VAL A 34 6.06 11.60 7.29
CA VAL A 34 7.38 11.55 7.93
C VAL A 34 8.30 12.65 7.40
N LEU A 35 8.26 12.95 6.09
CA LEU A 35 9.09 14.00 5.49
C LEU A 35 8.76 15.40 6.04
N GLU A 36 7.48 15.66 6.34
CA GLU A 36 7.00 16.94 6.90
C GLU A 36 7.33 17.15 8.39
N LYS A 37 7.81 16.14 9.12
CA LYS A 37 8.21 16.30 10.53
C LYS A 37 9.58 16.97 10.68
N GLU A 38 9.71 17.80 11.73
CA GLU A 38 10.98 18.46 12.09
C GLU A 38 11.98 17.48 12.73
N GLN A 39 13.28 17.79 12.63
CA GLN A 39 14.34 17.03 13.29
C GLN A 39 14.23 17.21 14.81
N PRO A 40 14.26 16.14 15.64
CA PRO A 40 14.88 14.82 15.41
C PRO A 40 13.93 13.64 15.12
N GLU A 41 12.61 13.82 15.17
CA GLU A 41 11.64 12.71 15.04
C GLU A 41 11.57 12.13 13.63
N ARG A 42 11.81 12.97 12.59
CA ARG A 42 11.81 12.52 11.19
C ARG A 42 12.79 11.38 10.94
N ASP A 43 13.99 11.44 11.52
CA ASP A 43 15.06 10.46 11.28
C ASP A 43 14.72 9.10 11.91
N LEU A 44 14.11 9.14 13.09
CA LEU A 44 13.66 7.96 13.83
C LEU A 44 12.46 7.30 13.14
N LEU A 45 11.49 8.10 12.70
CA LEU A 45 10.30 7.63 11.98
C LEU A 45 10.64 7.10 10.58
N SER A 46 11.60 7.73 9.88
CA SER A 46 12.07 7.26 8.57
C SER A 46 12.76 5.91 8.69
N CYS A 47 13.60 5.74 9.73
CA CYS A 47 14.26 4.47 10.01
C CYS A 47 13.25 3.36 10.37
N GLN A 48 12.20 3.69 11.13
CA GLN A 48 11.13 2.73 11.42
C GLN A 48 10.29 2.36 10.20
N LEU A 49 9.95 3.31 9.33
CA LEU A 49 9.24 3.03 8.08
C LEU A 49 10.05 2.07 7.20
N HIS A 50 11.35 2.33 7.05
CA HIS A 50 12.25 1.49 6.25
C HIS A 50 12.42 0.06 6.80
N LEU A 51 12.09 -0.16 8.08
CA LEU A 51 12.14 -1.48 8.72
C LEU A 51 10.81 -2.24 8.62
N MET A 52 9.72 -1.53 8.33
CA MET A 52 8.36 -2.08 8.18
C MET A 52 7.94 -2.30 6.72
N GLU A 53 8.55 -1.58 5.78
CA GLU A 53 8.49 -1.80 4.33
C GLU A 53 9.20 -3.11 3.93
#